data_AF-I4ERX2-F1
#
_entry.id   AF-I4ERX2-F1
#
_cell.length_a   1.000
_cell.length_b   1.000
_cell.length_c   1.000
_cell.angle_alpha   90.00
_cell.angle_beta   90.00
_cell.angle_gamma   90.00
#
_symmetry.space_group_name_H-M   'P 1'
#
loop_
_entity.id
_entity.type
_entity.pdbx_description
1 polymer ?
#
loop_
_entity_poly.entity_id
_entity_poly.type
_entity_poly.pdbx_seq_one_letter_code
_entity_poly.pdbx_strand_id
1 'polypeptide(L)' 'MLARRWAEVRTGEEGMSTAEYAVGTVAACAFAAVLYQVVTGGSVVGALGDLVESALATLS' A
#
# COMPACT_ATOMS: atom_id res chain seq x y z
N MET A 1 40.15 -19.83 -1.04
CA MET A 1 38.97 -19.63 -1.91
C MET A 1 37.67 -19.56 -1.12
N LEU A 2 37.36 -20.50 -0.21
CA LEU A 2 36.17 -20.43 0.65
C LEU A 2 36.05 -19.11 1.40
N ALA A 3 37.11 -18.65 2.08
CA ALA A 3 37.09 -17.37 2.81
C ALA A 3 36.66 -16.15 1.97
N ARG A 4 37.00 -16.13 0.67
CA ARG A 4 36.59 -15.05 -0.25
C ARG A 4 35.11 -15.13 -0.59
N ARG A 5 34.60 -16.35 -0.83
CA ARG A 5 33.16 -16.59 -1.07
C ARG A 5 32.31 -16.24 0.15
N TRP A 6 32.81 -16.53 1.36
CA TRP A 6 32.13 -16.12 2.61
C TRP A 6 32.13 -14.61 2.82
N ALA A 7 33.16 -13.90 2.38
CA ALA A 7 33.20 -12.44 2.43
C ALA A 7 32.22 -11.79 1.45
N GLU A 8 32.09 -12.31 0.22
CA GLU A 8 31.13 -11.84 -0.79
C GLU A 8 29.67 -12.02 -0.35
N VAL A 9 29.35 -13.12 0.35
CA VAL A 9 28.00 -13.34 0.92
C VAL A 9 27.68 -12.32 2.02
N ARG A 10 28.64 -12.03 2.92
CA ARG A 10 28.44 -11.04 3.99
C ARG A 10 28.24 -9.61 3.47
N THR A 11 28.90 -9.23 2.37
CA THR A 11 28.67 -7.92 1.73
C THR A 11 27.29 -7.82 1.06
N GLY A 12 26.65 -8.96 0.73
CA GLY A 12 25.29 -9.00 0.18
C GLY A 12 24.19 -8.87 1.25
N GLU A 13 24.47 -9.23 2.51
CA GLU A 13 23.50 -9.13 3.61
C GLU A 13 23.24 -7.67 4.05
N GLU A 14 24.20 -6.77 3.89
CA GLU A 14 24.02 -5.34 4.16
C GLU A 14 22.93 -4.71 3.26
N GLY A 15 22.88 -5.11 1.98
CA GLY A 15 21.87 -4.66 1.02
C GLY A 15 20.53 -5.41 1.11
N MET A 16 20.52 -6.60 1.72
CA MET A 16 19.33 -7.43 1.88
C MET A 16 18.29 -6.74 2.78
N SER A 17 18.74 -6.11 3.86
CA SER A 17 17.85 -5.35 4.75
C SER A 17 17.28 -4.10 4.06
N THR A 18 18.08 -3.33 3.31
CA THR A 18 17.60 -2.10 2.62
C THR A 18 16.63 -2.41 1.47
N ALA A 19 16.87 -3.49 0.72
CA ALA A 19 15.98 -3.91 -0.36
C ALA A 19 14.59 -4.32 0.16
N GLU A 20 14.54 -5.04 1.28
CA GLU A 20 13.28 -5.43 1.92
C GLU A 20 12.44 -4.21 2.35
N TYR A 21 13.06 -3.22 3.01
CA TYR A 21 12.37 -1.98 3.37
C TYR A 21 11.88 -1.18 2.16
N ALA A 22 12.67 -1.11 1.10
CA ALA A 22 12.29 -0.43 -0.13
C ALA A 22 11.11 -1.12 -0.81
N VAL A 23 11.17 -2.45 -0.97
CA VAL A 23 10.08 -3.24 -1.55
C VAL A 23 8.82 -3.18 -0.67
N GLY A 24 8.97 -3.25 0.66
CA GLY A 24 7.87 -3.11 1.60
C GLY A 24 7.16 -1.75 1.47
N THR A 25 7.93 -0.67 1.31
CA THR A 25 7.39 0.68 1.09
C THR A 25 6.66 0.78 -0.24
N VAL A 26 7.24 0.26 -1.33
CA VAL A 26 6.60 0.25 -2.65
C VAL A 26 5.30 -0.55 -2.63
N ALA A 27 5.31 -1.72 -1.99
CA ALA A 27 4.12 -2.56 -1.83
C ALA A 27 3.02 -1.82 -1.04
N ALA A 28 3.37 -1.16 0.06
CA ALA A 28 2.43 -0.35 0.84
C ALA A 28 1.86 0.83 0.03
N CYS A 29 2.69 1.55 -0.71
CA CYS A 29 2.25 2.65 -1.58
C CYS A 29 1.33 2.17 -2.70
N ALA A 30 1.63 1.03 -3.33
CA ALA A 30 0.78 0.45 -4.37
C ALA A 30 -0.60 0.06 -3.81
N PHE A 31 -0.63 -0.57 -2.63
CA PHE A 31 -1.87 -0.89 -1.94
C PHE A 31 -2.68 0.37 -1.57
N ALA A 32 -2.01 1.40 -1.03
CA ALA A 32 -2.64 2.67 -0.71
C ALA A 32 -3.25 3.35 -1.96
N ALA A 33 -2.57 3.29 -3.11
CA ALA A 33 -3.10 3.82 -4.36
C ALA A 33 -4.37 3.07 -4.81
N VAL A 34 -4.39 1.74 -4.69
CA VAL A 34 -5.59 0.94 -4.98
C VAL A 34 -6.73 1.31 -4.03
N LEU A 35 -6.46 1.38 -2.72
CA LEU A 35 -7.48 1.78 -1.73
C LEU A 35 -8.02 3.18 -1.99
N TYR A 36 -7.16 4.13 -2.36
CA TYR A 36 -7.58 5.47 -2.73
C TYR A 36 -8.56 5.43 -3.90
N GLN A 37 -8.27 4.67 -4.96
CA GLN A 37 -9.19 4.52 -6.09
C GLN A 37 -10.50 3.84 -5.71
N VAL A 38 -10.48 2.86 -4.80
CA VAL A 38 -11.71 2.22 -4.31
C VAL A 38 -12.59 3.23 -3.58
N VAL A 39 -12.02 3.96 -2.61
CA VAL A 39 -12.78 4.90 -1.76
C VAL A 39 -13.23 6.13 -2.54
N THR A 40 -12.45 6.58 -3.52
CA THR A 40 -12.81 7.71 -4.40
C THR A 40 -13.60 7.29 -5.64
N GLY A 41 -13.83 5.98 -5.82
CA GLY A 41 -14.58 5.45 -6.94
C GLY A 41 -16.06 5.84 -6.89
N GLY A 42 -16.66 6.02 -8.08
CA GLY A 42 -18.03 6.51 -8.21
C GLY A 42 -19.08 5.69 -7.46
N SER A 43 -18.89 4.36 -7.33
CA SER A 43 -19.82 3.51 -6.57
C SER A 43 -19.82 3.83 -5.07
N VAL A 44 -18.65 4.10 -4.47
CA VAL A 44 -18.54 4.40 -3.03
C VAL A 44 -19.05 5.80 -2.75
N VAL A 45 -18.61 6.78 -3.55
CA VAL A 45 -19.07 8.17 -3.44
C VAL A 45 -20.58 8.27 -3.66
N GLY A 46 -21.12 7.56 -4.66
CA GLY A 46 -22.56 7.48 -4.92
C GLY A 46 -23.33 6.89 -3.75
N ALA A 47 -22.91 5.73 -3.23
CA ALA A 47 -23.59 5.11 -2.08
C ALA A 47 -23.58 5.99 -0.82
N LEU A 48 -22.48 6.71 -0.56
CA LEU A 48 -22.41 7.70 0.52
C LEU A 48 -23.34 8.90 0.25
N GLY A 49 -23.43 9.36 -0.99
CA GLY A 49 -24.38 10.39 -1.43
C GLY A 49 -25.82 9.97 -1.16
N ASP A 50 -26.22 8.79 -1.64
CA ASP A 50 -27.56 8.22 -1.46
C ASP A 50 -27.93 8.05 0.02
N LEU A 51 -26.95 7.63 0.84
CA LEU A 51 -27.11 7.51 2.29
C LEU A 51 -27.39 8.87 2.94
N VAL A 52 -26.63 9.90 2.55
CA VAL A 52 -26.82 11.26 3.05
C VAL A 52 -28.17 11.82 2.59
N GLU A 53 -28.54 11.63 1.33
CA GLU A 53 -29.83 12.08 0.80
C GLU A 53 -31.00 11.40 1.54
N SER A 54 -30.92 10.09 1.76
CA SER A 54 -31.92 9.34 2.54
C SER A 54 -32.04 9.86 3.98
N ALA A 55 -30.91 10.17 4.62
CA ALA A 55 -30.88 10.71 5.97
C ALA A 55 -31.53 12.10 6.04
N LEU A 56 -31.27 12.96 5.04
CA LEU A 56 -31.88 14.29 4.95
C LEU A 56 -33.38 14.24 4.68
N ALA A 57 -33.83 13.36 3.78
CA ALA A 57 -35.24 13.17 3.45
C ALA A 57 -36.07 12.67 4.64
N THR A 58 -35.44 11.96 5.59
CA THR A 58 -36.11 11.50 6.81
C THR A 58 -36.29 12.63 7.84
N LEU A 59 -35.52 13.72 7.73
CA LEU A 59 -35.53 14.85 8.66
C LEU A 59 -36.49 15.98 8.23
N SER A 60 -36.85 16.05 6.94
CA SER A 60 -37.83 16.98 6.37
C SER A 60 -39.27 16.48 6.50
#